data_AF-A0A8T5STG6-F1
#
_entry.id   AF-A0A8T5STG6-F1
#
_cell.length_a   1.000
_cell.length_b   1.000
_cell.length_c   1.000
_cell.angle_alpha   90.00
_cell.angle_beta   90.00
_cell.angle_gamma   90.00
#
_symmetry.space_group_name_H-M   'P 1'
#
loop_
_entity.id
_entity.type
_entity.pdbx_description
1 polymer ?
#
loop_
_entity_poly.entity_id
_entity_poly.type
_entity_poly.pdbx_seq_one_letter_code
_entity_poly.pdbx_strand_id
1 'polypeptide(L)'
;MPRQAILKTDDYKSQNMSPETSDHVPMIVWCTVIPPGELGKLVEFEDDLLMVNQTYEDWLVSMRGKSLIGSDTGVLLDRIRILMINIGIACAMNRDLAEEIQTILSTNLRKRALAIVSELSEESSEKLAVKETLSGFFSELRFTRDIFPEEEIGKVMPEKVKSSGKSGAKKGRFGKIKGSSKTVDRQKTAEAAVLESSNILKRIYMRLLSPDPWGEY
;
A
#
# COMPACT_ATOMS: atom_id res chain seq x y z
N MET A 1 43.47 72.87 -7.62
CA MET A 1 43.01 74.12 -6.97
C MET A 1 41.52 74.31 -7.26
N PRO A 2 40.73 74.86 -6.33
CA PRO A 2 39.54 74.20 -5.77
C PRO A 2 38.19 74.87 -6.15
N ARG A 3 37.07 74.16 -5.93
CA ARG A 3 35.92 74.66 -5.17
C ARG A 3 34.96 73.54 -4.78
N GLN A 4 34.80 73.37 -3.48
CA GLN A 4 33.75 72.60 -2.82
C GLN A 4 32.39 73.25 -3.05
N ALA A 5 31.34 72.43 -3.14
CA ALA A 5 29.99 72.79 -2.71
C ALA A 5 29.40 71.60 -1.95
N ILE A 6 29.34 71.76 -0.63
CA ILE A 6 28.53 70.97 0.29
C ILE A 6 27.13 71.60 0.28
N LEU A 7 26.05 70.81 0.29
CA LEU A 7 24.80 71.16 0.97
C LEU A 7 23.89 69.92 1.18
N LYS A 8 23.84 69.53 2.45
CA LYS A 8 22.71 69.03 3.27
C LYS A 8 21.96 67.74 2.90
N THR A 9 22.20 66.77 3.78
CA THR A 9 21.25 65.81 4.38
C THR A 9 19.84 66.38 4.60
N ASP A 10 18.83 65.57 4.29
CA ASP A 10 17.60 65.49 5.08
C ASP A 10 17.10 64.04 5.12
N ASP A 11 16.89 63.60 6.36
CA ASP A 11 16.34 62.33 6.80
C ASP A 11 14.97 62.04 6.18
N TYR A 12 14.80 60.87 5.55
CA TYR A 12 13.47 60.26 5.45
C TYR A 12 13.54 58.77 5.78
N LYS A 13 13.30 58.52 7.07
CA LYS A 13 12.53 57.41 7.65
C LYS A 13 12.72 56.03 7.00
N SER A 14 13.55 55.23 7.68
CA SER A 14 13.37 53.79 7.79
C SER A 14 11.92 53.46 8.15
N GLN A 15 11.11 53.10 7.16
CA GLN A 15 9.90 52.34 7.42
C GLN A 15 10.33 50.91 7.71
N ASN A 16 10.08 50.51 8.96
CA ASN A 16 10.04 49.12 9.39
C ASN A 16 9.17 48.32 8.41
N MET A 17 9.77 47.64 7.45
CA MET A 17 9.16 46.44 6.89
C MET A 17 9.31 45.37 7.97
N SER A 18 8.24 45.21 8.73
CA SER A 18 7.93 43.95 9.40
C SER A 18 8.30 42.79 8.49
N PRO A 19 8.94 41.72 9.01
CA PRO A 19 9.11 40.52 8.22
C PRO A 19 7.70 40.08 7.85
N GLU A 20 7.34 40.21 6.58
CA GLU A 20 6.24 39.46 6.02
C GLU A 20 6.60 38.01 6.34
N THR A 21 5.89 37.45 7.32
CA THR A 21 5.77 36.02 7.47
C THR A 21 5.28 35.55 6.12
N SER A 22 6.21 35.10 5.29
CA SER A 22 5.85 34.23 4.19
C SER A 22 5.19 33.04 4.86
N ASP A 23 3.86 33.08 4.91
CA ASP A 23 3.03 31.89 4.93
C ASP A 23 3.43 31.12 3.67
N HIS A 24 4.59 30.45 3.74
CA HIS A 24 4.90 29.34 2.89
C HIS A 24 3.82 28.33 3.20
N VAL A 25 2.74 28.39 2.42
CA VAL A 25 1.92 27.22 2.18
C VAL A 25 2.89 26.23 1.55
N PRO A 26 3.32 25.18 2.27
CA PRO A 26 4.24 24.21 1.70
C PRO A 26 3.55 23.69 0.44
N MET A 27 4.23 23.78 -0.70
CA MET A 27 3.71 23.13 -1.90
C MET A 27 3.78 21.65 -1.60
N ILE A 28 2.67 21.06 -1.18
CA ILE A 28 2.58 19.63 -0.87
C ILE A 28 3.26 18.89 -2.02
N VAL A 29 4.44 18.33 -1.74
CA VAL A 29 5.20 17.56 -2.72
C VAL A 29 4.30 16.41 -3.12
N TRP A 30 3.89 16.44 -4.38
CA TRP A 30 3.04 15.40 -4.93
C TRP A 30 3.86 14.11 -5.02
N CYS A 31 3.56 13.17 -4.14
CA CYS A 31 4.21 11.86 -4.06
C CYS A 31 3.15 10.79 -4.32
N THR A 32 3.00 10.34 -5.57
CA THR A 32 1.91 9.44 -6.01
C THR A 32 1.89 8.11 -5.26
N VAL A 33 3.06 7.65 -4.82
CA VAL A 33 3.18 6.43 -4.03
C VAL A 33 2.55 6.59 -2.64
N ILE A 34 2.45 7.80 -2.09
CA ILE A 34 1.82 8.03 -0.79
C ILE A 34 0.32 8.29 -0.98
N PRO A 35 -0.57 7.56 -0.29
CA PRO A 35 -2.00 7.84 -0.31
C PRO A 35 -2.29 9.29 0.11
N PRO A 36 -3.16 10.03 -0.59
CA PRO A 36 -3.41 11.45 -0.28
C PRO A 36 -3.85 11.71 1.17
N GLY A 37 -4.62 10.79 1.76
CA GLY A 37 -5.04 10.89 3.16
C GLY A 37 -3.92 10.72 4.20
N GLU A 38 -2.73 10.29 3.78
CA GLU A 38 -1.57 10.04 4.63
C GLU A 38 -0.49 11.13 4.49
N LEU A 39 -0.55 11.96 3.44
CA LEU A 39 0.44 13.02 3.17
C LEU A 39 0.60 14.01 4.34
N GLY A 40 -0.49 14.29 5.06
CA GLY A 40 -0.47 15.18 6.23
C GLY A 40 0.48 14.73 7.35
N LYS A 41 0.81 13.43 7.42
CA LYS A 41 1.75 12.87 8.39
C LYS A 41 3.22 13.09 8.02
N LEU A 42 3.48 13.44 6.76
CA LEU A 42 4.82 13.49 6.19
C LEU A 42 5.27 14.90 5.80
N VAL A 43 4.48 15.93 6.16
CA VAL A 43 4.71 17.32 5.75
C VAL A 43 6.06 17.85 6.24
N GLU A 44 6.55 17.38 7.39
CA GLU A 44 7.87 17.78 7.93
C GLU A 44 9.06 17.22 7.13
N PHE A 45 8.81 16.31 6.18
CA PHE A 45 9.82 15.64 5.37
C PHE A 45 9.77 16.03 3.89
N GLU A 46 9.29 17.24 3.57
CA GLU A 46 9.04 17.71 2.20
C GLU A 46 10.22 17.46 1.23
N ASP A 47 11.44 17.80 1.66
CA ASP A 47 12.66 17.62 0.85
C ASP A 47 12.95 16.13 0.56
N ASP A 48 12.79 15.26 1.55
CA ASP A 48 13.00 13.81 1.41
C ASP A 48 11.89 13.16 0.55
N LEU A 49 10.66 13.69 0.59
CA LEU A 49 9.54 13.18 -0.21
C LEU A 49 9.75 13.35 -1.71
N LEU A 50 10.54 14.34 -2.14
CA LEU A 50 10.94 14.49 -3.55
C LEU A 50 11.78 13.29 -4.00
N MET A 51 12.71 12.84 -3.16
CA MET A 51 13.55 11.67 -3.44
C MET A 51 12.74 10.38 -3.48
N VAL A 52 11.76 10.25 -2.57
CA VAL A 52 10.81 9.13 -2.58
C VAL A 52 9.99 9.12 -3.87
N ASN A 53 9.47 10.28 -4.31
CA ASN A 53 8.69 10.37 -5.53
C ASN A 53 9.53 10.00 -6.76
N GLN A 54 10.75 10.53 -6.88
CA GLN A 54 11.66 10.17 -7.98
C GLN A 54 11.96 8.67 -7.99
N THR A 55 12.19 8.09 -6.82
CA THR A 55 12.44 6.65 -6.67
C THR A 55 11.26 5.80 -7.12
N TYR A 56 10.04 6.25 -6.83
CA TYR A 56 8.84 5.58 -7.32
C TYR A 56 8.69 5.69 -8.84
N GLU A 57 8.94 6.87 -9.42
CA GLU A 57 8.93 7.05 -10.88
C GLU A 57 9.98 6.17 -11.58
N ASP A 58 11.19 6.06 -11.03
CA ASP A 58 12.21 5.15 -11.53
C ASP A 58 11.76 3.69 -11.45
N TRP A 59 11.11 3.31 -10.34
CA TRP A 59 10.50 2.00 -10.21
C TRP A 59 9.41 1.79 -11.29
N LEU A 60 8.51 2.74 -11.50
CA LEU A 60 7.48 2.69 -12.55
C LEU A 60 8.10 2.44 -13.93
N VAL A 61 9.13 3.21 -14.28
CA VAL A 61 9.86 3.05 -15.55
C VAL A 61 10.48 1.67 -15.66
N SER A 62 11.11 1.17 -14.59
CA SER A 62 11.71 -0.17 -14.56
C SER A 62 10.69 -1.31 -14.65
N MET A 63 9.42 -1.02 -14.35
CA MET A 63 8.32 -1.97 -14.42
C MET A 63 7.58 -1.92 -15.76
N ARG A 64 7.73 -0.83 -16.55
CA ARG A 64 7.20 -0.77 -17.92
C ARG A 64 7.79 -1.88 -18.77
N GLY A 65 6.92 -2.64 -19.44
CA GLY A 65 7.32 -3.75 -20.30
C GLY A 65 7.53 -5.10 -19.58
N LYS A 66 7.51 -5.14 -18.25
CA LYS A 66 7.49 -6.42 -17.52
C LYS A 66 6.11 -7.06 -17.63
N SER A 67 6.06 -8.27 -18.19
CA SER A 67 4.80 -9.01 -18.29
C SER A 67 4.20 -9.27 -16.90
N LEU A 68 2.87 -9.16 -16.83
CA LEU A 68 2.05 -9.69 -15.73
C LEU A 68 1.41 -11.02 -16.08
N ILE A 69 1.28 -11.31 -17.39
CA ILE A 69 0.79 -12.59 -17.87
C ILE A 69 1.85 -13.64 -17.54
N GLY A 70 1.43 -14.68 -16.82
CA GLY A 70 2.31 -15.74 -16.35
C GLY A 70 3.16 -15.40 -15.12
N SER A 71 3.07 -14.19 -14.57
CA SER A 71 3.74 -13.89 -13.29
C SER A 71 3.03 -14.59 -12.14
N ASP A 72 3.79 -15.33 -11.35
CA ASP A 72 3.33 -15.95 -10.11
C ASP A 72 3.34 -14.97 -8.93
N THR A 73 2.86 -15.44 -7.79
CA THR A 73 2.77 -14.68 -6.54
C THR A 73 4.15 -14.20 -6.06
N GLY A 74 5.19 -15.03 -6.16
CA GLY A 74 6.54 -14.70 -5.69
C GLY A 74 7.16 -13.56 -6.49
N VAL A 75 7.08 -13.62 -7.82
CA VAL A 75 7.56 -12.56 -8.71
C VAL A 75 6.89 -11.22 -8.44
N LEU A 76 5.57 -11.22 -8.19
CA LEU A 76 4.82 -9.98 -7.93
C LEU A 76 5.19 -9.38 -6.56
N LEU A 77 5.35 -10.21 -5.54
CA LEU A 77 5.80 -9.78 -4.21
C LEU A 77 7.22 -9.21 -4.26
N ASP A 78 8.12 -9.84 -5.01
CA ASP A 78 9.49 -9.36 -5.16
C ASP A 78 9.55 -7.98 -5.81
N ARG A 79 8.72 -7.72 -6.85
CA ARG A 79 8.65 -6.39 -7.46
C ARG A 79 8.18 -5.31 -6.48
N ILE A 80 7.22 -5.63 -5.61
CA ILE A 80 6.76 -4.72 -4.55
C ILE A 80 7.84 -4.56 -3.48
N ARG A 81 8.55 -5.64 -3.13
CA ARG A 81 9.68 -5.60 -2.18
C ARG A 81 10.81 -4.71 -2.68
N ILE A 82 11.16 -4.79 -3.96
CA ILE A 82 12.16 -3.91 -4.59
C ILE A 82 11.73 -2.45 -4.48
N LEU A 83 10.44 -2.12 -4.64
CA LEU A 83 9.95 -0.77 -4.39
C LEU A 83 10.21 -0.33 -2.94
N MET A 84 9.84 -1.17 -1.97
CA MET A 84 10.05 -0.87 -0.54
C MET A 84 11.52 -0.68 -0.19
N ILE A 85 12.42 -1.49 -0.77
CA ILE A 85 13.88 -1.37 -0.60
C ILE A 85 14.37 -0.05 -1.18
N ASN A 86 13.97 0.27 -2.41
CA ASN A 86 14.40 1.51 -3.06
C ASN A 86 13.95 2.75 -2.28
N ILE A 87 12.71 2.76 -1.76
CA ILE A 87 12.23 3.82 -0.87
C ILE A 87 13.10 3.91 0.40
N GLY A 88 13.44 2.78 1.00
CA GLY A 88 14.33 2.76 2.17
C GLY A 88 15.70 3.35 1.87
N ILE A 89 16.25 3.10 0.68
CA ILE A 89 17.51 3.70 0.20
C ILE A 89 17.35 5.21 -0.04
N ALA A 90 16.24 5.63 -0.64
CA ALA A 90 15.96 7.04 -0.87
C ALA A 90 15.88 7.85 0.43
N CYS A 91 15.41 7.21 1.50
CA CYS A 91 15.31 7.77 2.84
C CYS A 91 16.53 7.43 3.72
N ALA A 92 17.70 7.06 3.17
CA ALA A 92 18.81 6.52 3.97
C ALA A 92 19.30 7.44 5.10
N MET A 93 19.13 8.76 4.96
CA MET A 93 19.48 9.74 5.99
C MET A 93 18.37 9.97 7.02
N ASN A 94 17.17 9.45 6.77
CA ASN A 94 15.98 9.62 7.58
C ASN A 94 15.23 8.29 7.76
N ARG A 95 15.70 7.53 8.75
CA ARG A 95 15.18 6.19 9.04
C ARG A 95 13.71 6.21 9.46
N ASP A 96 13.30 7.20 10.24
CA ASP A 96 11.92 7.30 10.74
C ASP A 96 10.94 7.52 9.58
N LEU A 97 11.31 8.37 8.62
CA LEU A 97 10.56 8.54 7.37
C LEU A 97 10.48 7.23 6.57
N ALA A 98 11.59 6.51 6.43
CA ALA A 98 11.64 5.25 5.72
C ALA A 98 10.65 4.22 6.32
N GLU A 99 10.68 4.09 7.64
CA GLU A 99 9.82 3.17 8.39
C GLU A 99 8.34 3.58 8.32
N GLU A 100 8.04 4.89 8.41
CA GLU A 100 6.67 5.41 8.31
C GLU A 100 6.09 5.19 6.91
N ILE A 101 6.84 5.51 5.83
CA ILE A 101 6.39 5.27 4.46
C ILE A 101 6.18 3.78 4.21
N GLN A 102 7.13 2.92 4.58
CA GLN A 102 6.97 1.47 4.40
C GLN A 102 5.76 0.93 5.17
N THR A 103 5.45 1.50 6.33
CA THR A 103 4.26 1.17 7.13
C THR A 103 2.97 1.62 6.45
N ILE A 104 2.92 2.86 5.96
CA ILE A 104 1.79 3.43 5.20
C ILE A 104 1.49 2.56 3.98
N LEU A 105 2.51 2.25 3.17
CA LEU A 105 2.36 1.45 1.96
C LEU A 105 1.92 0.03 2.29
N SER A 106 2.58 -0.63 3.24
CA SER A 106 2.22 -2.00 3.64
C SER A 106 0.78 -2.09 4.16
N THR A 107 0.34 -1.10 4.93
CA THR A 107 -1.01 -1.05 5.49
C THR A 107 -2.06 -0.85 4.40
N ASN A 108 -1.82 0.08 3.47
CA ASN A 108 -2.77 0.36 2.39
C ASN A 108 -2.84 -0.78 1.36
N LEU A 109 -1.70 -1.39 1.01
CA LEU A 109 -1.65 -2.57 0.16
C LEU A 109 -2.38 -3.75 0.80
N ARG A 110 -2.17 -3.99 2.10
CA ARG A 110 -2.88 -5.03 2.86
C ARG A 110 -4.38 -4.78 2.87
N LYS A 111 -4.81 -3.56 3.21
CA LYS A 111 -6.23 -3.17 3.22
C LYS A 111 -6.88 -3.45 1.87
N ARG A 112 -6.21 -3.08 0.77
CA ARG A 112 -6.72 -3.31 -0.59
C ARG A 112 -6.77 -4.79 -0.95
N ALA A 113 -5.74 -5.57 -0.60
CA ALA A 113 -5.74 -7.02 -0.80
C ALA A 113 -6.92 -7.68 -0.08
N LEU A 114 -7.13 -7.34 1.20
CA LEU A 114 -8.24 -7.87 2.00
C LEU A 114 -9.61 -7.42 1.48
N ALA A 115 -9.73 -6.21 0.95
CA ALA A 115 -10.95 -5.77 0.28
C ALA A 115 -11.27 -6.67 -0.93
N ILE A 116 -10.29 -6.93 -1.80
CA ILE A 116 -10.47 -7.83 -2.96
C ILE A 116 -10.81 -9.26 -2.50
N VAL A 117 -10.14 -9.76 -1.44
CA VAL A 117 -10.47 -11.08 -0.87
C VAL A 117 -11.91 -11.12 -0.35
N SER A 118 -12.40 -10.05 0.27
CA SER A 118 -13.75 -9.99 0.81
C SER A 118 -14.85 -10.12 -0.26
N GLU A 119 -14.53 -9.78 -1.52
CA GLU A 119 -15.42 -9.89 -2.67
C GLU A 119 -15.44 -11.31 -3.28
N LEU A 120 -14.52 -12.20 -2.87
CA LEU A 120 -14.49 -13.57 -3.37
C LEU A 120 -15.74 -14.36 -2.94
N SER A 121 -16.19 -15.22 -3.86
CA SER A 121 -17.36 -16.08 -3.69
C SER A 121 -17.18 -17.08 -2.54
N GLU A 122 -18.26 -17.35 -1.81
CA GLU A 122 -18.32 -18.32 -0.70
C GLU A 122 -19.33 -19.45 -0.99
N GLU A 123 -19.63 -19.70 -2.26
CA GLU A 123 -20.70 -20.64 -2.66
C GLU A 123 -20.42 -22.10 -2.31
N SER A 124 -19.15 -22.48 -2.19
CA SER A 124 -18.73 -23.83 -1.83
C SER A 124 -17.77 -23.83 -0.64
N SER A 125 -17.65 -24.97 0.02
CA SER A 125 -16.68 -25.15 1.11
C SER A 125 -15.25 -24.89 0.67
N GLU A 126 -14.92 -25.27 -0.56
CA GLU A 126 -13.59 -25.08 -1.15
C GLU A 126 -13.32 -23.60 -1.40
N LYS A 127 -14.29 -22.87 -1.99
CA LYS A 127 -14.17 -21.42 -2.20
C LYS A 127 -14.07 -20.65 -0.87
N LEU A 128 -14.84 -21.05 0.14
CA LEU A 128 -14.75 -20.48 1.48
C LEU A 128 -13.37 -20.74 2.11
N ALA A 129 -12.83 -21.95 1.98
CA ALA A 129 -11.50 -22.28 2.48
C ALA A 129 -10.40 -21.46 1.79
N VAL A 130 -10.49 -21.26 0.47
CA VAL A 130 -9.58 -20.38 -0.28
C VAL A 130 -9.67 -18.95 0.24
N LYS A 131 -10.89 -18.43 0.43
CA LYS A 131 -11.10 -17.07 0.95
C LYS A 131 -10.54 -16.87 2.36
N GLU A 132 -10.78 -17.82 3.27
CA GLU A 132 -10.21 -17.79 4.63
C GLU A 132 -8.68 -17.85 4.59
N THR A 133 -8.11 -18.72 3.75
CA THR A 133 -6.67 -18.86 3.56
C THR A 133 -6.04 -17.55 3.06
N LEU A 134 -6.63 -16.96 2.02
CA LEU A 134 -6.16 -15.68 1.46
C LEU A 134 -6.30 -14.53 2.46
N SER A 135 -7.37 -14.52 3.25
CA SER A 135 -7.56 -13.54 4.32
C SER A 135 -6.44 -13.62 5.36
N GLY A 136 -6.08 -14.84 5.78
CA GLY A 136 -4.94 -15.07 6.68
C GLY A 136 -3.61 -14.65 6.04
N PHE A 137 -3.35 -15.11 4.81
CA PHE A 137 -2.12 -14.83 4.08
C PHE A 137 -1.86 -13.32 3.95
N PHE A 138 -2.83 -12.57 3.42
CA PHE A 138 -2.67 -11.12 3.25
C PHE A 138 -2.66 -10.34 4.57
N SER A 139 -3.33 -10.85 5.61
CA SER A 139 -3.28 -10.21 6.94
C SER A 139 -1.88 -10.27 7.55
N GLU A 140 -1.18 -11.39 7.38
CA GLU A 140 0.15 -11.62 7.94
C GLU A 140 1.29 -11.17 7.02
N LEU A 141 0.99 -10.93 5.74
CA LEU A 141 1.96 -10.57 4.71
C LEU A 141 2.80 -9.34 5.07
N ARG A 142 4.12 -9.48 4.90
CA ARG A 142 5.11 -8.40 5.09
C ARG A 142 5.83 -8.11 3.78
N PHE A 143 5.40 -7.07 3.07
CA PHE A 143 5.94 -6.68 1.76
C PHE A 143 7.43 -6.32 1.75
N THR A 144 8.06 -6.12 2.91
CA THR A 144 9.48 -5.79 3.06
C THR A 144 10.40 -7.00 3.21
N ARG A 145 9.85 -8.22 3.28
CA ARG A 145 10.61 -9.46 3.49
C ARG A 145 10.55 -10.38 2.27
N ASP A 146 11.51 -11.29 2.23
CA ASP A 146 11.44 -12.42 1.32
C ASP A 146 10.31 -13.35 1.74
N ILE A 147 9.54 -13.84 0.76
CA ILE A 147 8.32 -14.61 0.98
C ILE A 147 8.30 -15.78 0.01
N PHE A 148 8.14 -16.98 0.58
CA PHE A 148 7.84 -18.19 -0.18
C PHE A 148 6.31 -18.41 -0.12
N PRO A 149 5.55 -18.04 -1.18
CA PRO A 149 4.10 -17.99 -1.10
C PRO A 149 3.45 -19.31 -0.69
N GLU A 150 3.96 -20.43 -1.21
CA GLU A 150 3.46 -21.77 -0.93
C GLU A 150 3.61 -22.13 0.55
N GLU A 151 4.74 -21.76 1.16
CA GLU A 151 5.00 -22.01 2.58
C GLU A 151 4.12 -21.13 3.47
N GLU A 152 4.01 -19.84 3.17
CA GLU A 152 3.21 -18.89 3.94
C GLU A 152 1.71 -19.20 3.85
N ILE A 153 1.21 -19.56 2.66
CA ILE A 153 -0.17 -20.02 2.46
C ILE A 153 -0.43 -21.31 3.23
N GLY A 154 0.55 -22.23 3.27
CA GLY A 154 0.46 -23.47 4.04
C GLY A 154 0.23 -23.26 5.54
N LYS A 155 0.83 -22.22 6.12
CA LYS A 155 0.76 -21.88 7.56
C LYS A 155 -0.61 -21.38 7.99
N VAL A 156 -1.29 -20.61 7.14
CA VAL A 156 -2.56 -19.94 7.46
C VAL A 156 -3.81 -20.72 7.03
N MET A 157 -3.61 -21.88 6.40
CA MET A 157 -4.71 -22.68 5.83
C MET A 157 -5.56 -23.35 6.92
N PRO A 158 -6.90 -23.24 6.86
CA PRO A 158 -7.79 -23.88 7.83
C PRO A 158 -7.88 -25.39 7.60
N GLU A 159 -7.94 -26.17 8.69
CA GLU A 159 -8.17 -27.62 8.60
C GLU A 159 -9.64 -27.96 8.28
N LYS A 160 -10.56 -27.11 8.73
CA LYS A 160 -12.00 -27.28 8.59
C LYS A 160 -12.67 -25.94 8.38
N VAL A 161 -13.60 -25.89 7.45
CA VAL A 161 -14.49 -24.73 7.25
C VAL A 161 -15.89 -25.05 7.74
N LYS A 162 -16.53 -24.05 8.35
CA LYS A 162 -17.96 -24.15 8.69
C LYS A 162 -18.73 -23.93 7.40
N SER A 163 -19.55 -24.89 6.98
CA SER A 163 -20.45 -24.66 5.85
C SER A 163 -21.33 -23.45 6.19
N SER A 164 -21.24 -22.38 5.40
CA SER A 164 -22.20 -21.28 5.45
C SER A 164 -23.54 -21.86 5.01
N GLY A 165 -24.31 -22.36 5.97
CA GLY A 165 -25.71 -22.67 5.74
C GLY A 165 -26.38 -21.36 5.40
N LYS A 166 -26.53 -21.04 4.11
CA LYS A 166 -27.49 -20.04 3.66
C LYS A 166 -28.87 -20.55 4.06
N SER A 167 -29.27 -20.24 5.29
CA SER A 167 -30.62 -20.45 5.81
C SER A 167 -31.53 -19.40 5.17
N GLY A 168 -31.79 -19.54 3.87
CA GLY A 168 -32.93 -18.95 3.19
C GLY A 168 -34.19 -19.77 3.48
N ALA A 169 -34.52 -20.00 4.76
CA ALA A 169 -35.75 -20.68 5.14
C ALA A 169 -36.25 -20.16 6.47
N LYS A 170 -37.47 -19.63 6.41
CA LYS A 170 -38.37 -19.18 7.48
C LYS A 170 -37.99 -19.62 8.90
N LYS A 171 -37.85 -18.61 9.76
CA LYS A 171 -37.80 -18.61 11.22
C LYS A 171 -38.77 -19.64 11.83
N GLY A 172 -38.26 -20.84 12.12
CA GLY A 172 -38.89 -21.85 12.98
C GLY A 172 -38.04 -21.99 14.24
N ARG A 173 -38.63 -21.65 15.40
CA ARG A 173 -38.09 -21.98 16.73
C ARG A 173 -37.88 -23.50 16.81
N PHE A 174 -36.82 -23.94 17.49
CA PHE A 174 -36.37 -25.32 17.75
C PHE A 174 -35.27 -25.86 16.83
N GLY A 175 -34.09 -26.04 17.41
CA GLY A 175 -33.00 -26.85 16.87
C GLY A 175 -31.66 -26.15 16.95
N LYS A 176 -30.78 -26.59 17.86
CA LYS A 176 -29.35 -26.27 17.81
C LYS A 176 -28.81 -26.78 16.48
N ILE A 177 -28.67 -25.89 15.49
CA ILE A 177 -28.02 -26.22 14.21
C ILE A 177 -26.53 -26.38 14.52
N LYS A 178 -26.13 -27.63 14.72
CA LYS A 178 -24.74 -28.05 14.79
C LYS A 178 -24.20 -27.90 13.37
N GLY A 179 -23.57 -26.76 13.07
CA GLY A 179 -22.97 -26.51 11.76
C GLY A 179 -22.02 -27.66 11.41
N SER A 180 -22.25 -28.34 10.28
CA SER A 180 -21.36 -29.41 9.87
C SER A 180 -20.07 -28.78 9.35
N SER A 181 -18.97 -29.01 10.07
CA SER A 181 -17.65 -28.66 9.59
C SER A 181 -17.26 -29.65 8.48
N LYS A 182 -16.88 -29.15 7.31
CA LYS A 182 -16.35 -30.00 6.24
C LYS A 182 -14.82 -30.00 6.31
N THR A 183 -14.24 -31.19 6.17
CA THR A 183 -12.78 -31.35 6.00
C THR A 183 -12.40 -30.82 4.63
N VAL A 184 -11.32 -30.04 4.59
CA VAL A 184 -10.84 -29.36 3.38
C VAL A 184 -9.74 -30.20 2.71
N ASP A 185 -9.75 -30.30 1.39
CA ASP A 185 -8.62 -30.80 0.60
C ASP A 185 -7.51 -29.74 0.61
N ARG A 186 -6.52 -29.93 1.48
CA ARG A 186 -5.46 -28.95 1.71
C ARG A 186 -4.62 -28.67 0.46
N GLN A 187 -4.33 -29.69 -0.33
CA GLN A 187 -3.48 -29.52 -1.51
C GLN A 187 -4.20 -28.69 -2.57
N LYS A 188 -5.44 -29.07 -2.91
CA LYS A 188 -6.23 -28.30 -3.89
C LYS A 188 -6.52 -26.88 -3.42
N THR A 189 -6.75 -26.70 -2.12
CA THR A 189 -6.98 -25.36 -1.54
C THR A 189 -5.73 -24.50 -1.62
N ALA A 190 -4.55 -25.07 -1.34
CA ALA A 190 -3.27 -24.36 -1.46
C ALA A 190 -3.00 -23.95 -2.92
N GLU A 191 -3.14 -24.87 -3.87
CA GLU A 191 -2.93 -24.59 -5.31
C GLU A 191 -3.89 -23.48 -5.80
N ALA A 192 -5.16 -23.54 -5.41
CA ALA A 192 -6.15 -22.52 -5.74
C ALA A 192 -5.84 -21.18 -5.06
N ALA A 193 -5.41 -21.19 -3.79
CA ALA A 193 -5.03 -19.98 -3.07
C ALA A 193 -3.79 -19.32 -3.69
N VAL A 194 -2.77 -20.08 -4.09
CA VAL A 194 -1.59 -19.54 -4.79
C VAL A 194 -1.98 -18.88 -6.11
N LEU A 195 -2.88 -19.52 -6.87
CA LEU A 195 -3.37 -18.95 -8.12
C LEU A 195 -4.13 -17.64 -7.88
N GLU A 196 -5.06 -17.62 -6.94
CA GLU A 196 -5.86 -16.44 -6.62
C GLU A 196 -5.05 -15.32 -5.96
N SER A 197 -4.05 -15.64 -5.14
CA SER A 197 -3.13 -14.63 -4.61
C SER A 197 -2.38 -13.92 -5.74
N SER A 198 -2.00 -14.65 -6.79
CA SER A 198 -1.38 -14.03 -7.98
C SER A 198 -2.34 -13.08 -8.68
N ASN A 199 -3.63 -13.42 -8.77
CA ASN A 199 -4.65 -12.57 -9.40
C ASN A 199 -4.88 -11.29 -8.59
N ILE A 200 -4.96 -11.40 -7.27
CA ILE A 200 -5.10 -10.27 -6.35
C ILE A 200 -3.88 -9.34 -6.46
N LEU A 201 -2.67 -9.91 -6.42
CA LEU A 201 -1.44 -9.13 -6.56
C LEU A 201 -1.31 -8.48 -7.93
N LYS A 202 -1.75 -9.13 -9.02
CA LYS A 202 -1.80 -8.49 -10.35
C LYS A 202 -2.69 -7.25 -10.34
N ARG A 203 -3.86 -7.32 -9.69
CA ARG A 203 -4.77 -6.16 -9.56
C ARG A 203 -4.13 -5.03 -8.75
N ILE A 204 -3.50 -5.35 -7.62
CA ILE A 204 -2.78 -4.37 -6.79
C ILE A 204 -1.62 -3.74 -7.57
N TYR A 205 -0.83 -4.56 -8.23
CA TYR A 205 0.31 -4.13 -8.99
C TYR A 205 -0.09 -3.23 -10.18
N MET A 206 -1.17 -3.58 -10.90
CA MET A 206 -1.71 -2.72 -11.95
C MET A 206 -2.14 -1.34 -11.42
N ARG A 207 -2.62 -1.26 -10.18
CA ARG A 207 -2.91 0.03 -9.53
C ARG A 207 -1.64 0.80 -9.24
N LEU A 208 -0.64 0.15 -8.65
CA LEU A 208 0.67 0.76 -8.45
C LEU A 208 1.30 1.25 -9.77
N LEU A 209 0.95 0.69 -10.92
CA LEU A 209 1.42 1.21 -12.21
C LEU A 209 0.57 2.33 -12.82
N SER A 210 -0.59 2.63 -12.24
CA SER A 210 -1.48 3.69 -12.73
C SER A 210 -1.08 5.07 -12.20
N PRO A 211 -1.47 6.16 -12.90
CA PRO A 211 -1.25 7.53 -12.43
C PRO A 211 -1.88 7.85 -11.06
N ASP A 212 -2.96 7.16 -10.70
CA ASP A 212 -3.61 7.24 -9.39
C ASP A 212 -3.71 5.84 -8.75
N PRO A 213 -2.66 5.39 -8.03
CA PRO A 213 -2.62 4.06 -7.43
C PRO A 213 -3.63 3.86 -6.29
N TRP A 214 -4.22 4.95 -5.78
CA TRP A 214 -5.08 4.93 -4.60
C TRP A 214 -6.56 5.16 -4.92
N GLY A 215 -6.89 5.65 -6.11
CA GLY A 215 -8.24 5.89 -6.58
C GLY A 215 -9.19 4.68 -6.58
N GLU A 216 -10.48 4.99 -6.67
CA GLU A 216 -11.61 4.05 -6.53
C GLU A 216 -12.09 3.41 -7.86
N TYR A 217 -11.43 3.66 -9.00
CA TYR A 217 -11.88 3.20 -10.33
C TYR A 217 -12.23 1.72 -10.42
#